data_AF-A0A7G8DSR6-F1
#
_entry.id   AF-A0A7G8DSR6-F1
#
_cell.length_a   1.000
_cell.length_b   1.000
_cell.length_c   1.000
_cell.angle_alpha   90.00
_cell.angle_beta   90.00
_cell.angle_gamma   90.00
#
_symmetry.space_group_name_H-M   'P 1'
#
loop_
_entity.id
_entity.type
_entity.pdbx_description
1 polymer ?
#
loop_
_entity_poly.entity_id
_entity_poly.type
_entity_poly.pdbx_seq_one_letter_code
_entity_poly.pdbx_strand_id
1 'polypeptide(L)'
;MPFTNRWRRALLIPCVALTAAALQQTGGLAEAAPDRRMPESQLTQSQKQQLFQARRRWGLSSYNQRLALLKSGQSCLQRAQTPDAGKTCMKQQKQARRRLMEQGRQVVNAERRRLGLTPLRDFWWQGQGRG
;
A
#
# COMPACT_ATOMS: atom_id res chain seq x y z
N MET A 1 -54.00 -43.68 -12.01
CA MET A 1 -54.40 -43.32 -13.39
C MET A 1 -55.46 -42.23 -13.32
N PRO A 2 -55.57 -41.25 -14.22
CA PRO A 2 -54.60 -40.61 -15.11
C PRO A 2 -54.57 -39.05 -14.95
N PHE A 3 -53.66 -38.44 -15.70
CA PHE A 3 -53.37 -37.00 -15.83
C PHE A 3 -54.46 -36.21 -16.58
N THR A 4 -54.56 -34.89 -16.36
CA THR A 4 -54.63 -33.84 -17.41
C THR A 4 -54.43 -32.44 -16.78
N ASN A 5 -53.22 -31.86 -16.79
CA ASN A 5 -52.74 -30.84 -17.73
C ASN A 5 -53.77 -29.76 -18.18
N ARG A 6 -53.77 -28.58 -17.54
CA ARG A 6 -54.28 -27.35 -18.18
C ARG A 6 -53.59 -26.04 -17.79
N TRP A 7 -52.38 -26.06 -17.22
CA TRP A 7 -51.64 -24.79 -16.98
C TRP A 7 -50.17 -24.92 -17.35
N ARG A 8 -49.96 -25.49 -18.55
CA ARG A 8 -48.68 -25.58 -19.28
C ARG A 8 -48.27 -24.24 -19.91
N ARG A 9 -48.43 -23.13 -19.17
CA ARG A 9 -48.12 -21.76 -19.62
C ARG A 9 -47.45 -20.87 -18.57
N ALA A 10 -46.99 -21.44 -17.45
CA ALA A 10 -46.12 -20.76 -16.49
C ALA A 10 -44.65 -21.22 -16.57
N LEU A 11 -44.33 -22.07 -17.54
CA LEU A 11 -42.96 -22.33 -17.94
C LEU A 11 -42.60 -21.26 -18.96
N LEU A 12 -41.75 -20.33 -18.51
CA LEU A 12 -40.80 -19.48 -19.23
C LEU A 12 -40.70 -18.15 -18.47
N ILE A 13 -40.18 -18.21 -17.23
CA ILE A 13 -39.53 -17.05 -16.63
C ILE A 13 -38.16 -16.96 -17.33
N PRO A 14 -37.92 -15.96 -18.19
CA PRO A 14 -36.62 -15.81 -18.85
C PRO A 14 -35.59 -15.46 -17.77
N CYS A 15 -34.80 -16.45 -17.36
CA CYS A 15 -33.63 -16.26 -16.51
C CYS A 15 -32.48 -15.63 -17.31
N VAL A 16 -32.71 -14.44 -17.87
CA VAL A 16 -31.64 -13.66 -18.52
C VAL A 16 -31.85 -12.18 -18.26
N ALA A 17 -31.75 -11.78 -16.99
CA ALA A 17 -31.36 -10.42 -16.65
C ALA A 17 -30.75 -10.41 -15.25
N LEU A 18 -29.55 -9.81 -15.16
CA LEU A 18 -28.92 -9.30 -13.94
C LEU A 18 -28.13 -10.28 -13.07
N THR A 19 -27.02 -10.79 -13.60
CA THR A 19 -25.80 -11.04 -12.79
C THR A 19 -24.58 -10.36 -13.39
N ALA A 20 -24.70 -9.07 -13.68
CA ALA A 20 -23.57 -8.17 -13.95
C ALA A 20 -23.41 -7.18 -12.79
N ALA A 21 -23.31 -7.66 -11.56
CA ALA A 21 -22.98 -6.83 -10.39
C ALA A 21 -22.40 -7.67 -9.24
N ALA A 22 -21.35 -8.45 -9.50
CA ALA A 22 -20.64 -9.17 -8.44
C ALA A 22 -19.10 -9.15 -8.57
N LEU A 23 -18.55 -8.23 -9.37
CA LEU A 23 -17.09 -8.01 -9.45
C LEU A 23 -16.65 -6.60 -9.05
N GLN A 24 -17.56 -5.74 -8.55
CA GLN A 24 -17.22 -4.38 -8.14
C GLN A 24 -16.89 -4.22 -6.65
N GLN A 25 -16.73 -5.30 -5.88
CA GLN A 25 -16.45 -5.18 -4.44
C GLN A 25 -15.35 -6.13 -3.94
N THR A 26 -14.21 -6.16 -4.63
CA THR A 26 -12.92 -6.39 -3.96
C THR A 26 -11.91 -5.32 -4.32
N GLY A 27 -12.38 -4.16 -4.80
CA GLY A 27 -11.63 -2.92 -4.72
C GLY A 27 -11.80 -2.36 -3.32
N GLY A 28 -11.18 -2.99 -2.32
CA GLY A 28 -10.90 -2.32 -1.07
C GLY A 28 -9.99 -1.15 -1.40
N LEU A 29 -10.58 -0.02 -1.79
CA LEU A 29 -9.97 1.27 -1.55
C LEU A 29 -9.76 1.28 -0.05
N ALA A 30 -8.53 0.98 0.36
CA ALA A 30 -8.06 1.45 1.63
C ALA A 30 -8.26 2.96 1.54
N GLU A 31 -9.37 3.45 2.11
CA GLU A 31 -9.51 4.84 2.50
C GLU A 31 -8.22 5.12 3.25
N ALA A 32 -7.29 5.78 2.56
CA ALA A 32 -6.14 6.34 3.22
C ALA A 32 -6.77 7.26 4.24
N ALA A 33 -6.66 6.88 5.52
CA ALA A 33 -7.05 7.73 6.64
C ALA A 33 -6.65 9.16 6.27
N PRO A 34 -7.51 10.18 6.53
CA PRO A 34 -7.21 11.56 6.17
C PRO A 34 -6.05 12.04 7.04
N ASP A 35 -4.87 11.57 6.68
CA ASP A 35 -3.61 11.92 7.27
C ASP A 35 -3.35 13.31 6.75
N ARG A 36 -3.16 14.24 7.69
CA ARG A 36 -2.94 15.68 7.52
C ARG A 36 -1.67 15.96 6.70
N ARG A 37 -1.63 15.46 5.47
CA ARG A 37 -0.79 15.97 4.40
C ARG A 37 -1.51 17.23 3.97
N MET A 38 -0.83 18.37 3.96
CA MET A 38 -1.32 19.45 3.08
C MET A 38 -1.58 18.79 1.74
N PRO A 39 -2.82 18.82 1.22
CA PRO A 39 -3.09 18.18 -0.05
C PRO A 39 -2.14 18.82 -1.05
N GLU A 40 -1.45 18.01 -1.86
CA GLU A 40 -0.45 18.52 -2.81
C GLU A 40 -1.07 19.55 -3.79
N SER A 41 -2.39 19.68 -3.81
CA SER A 41 -3.16 20.75 -4.46
C SER A 41 -2.85 22.16 -3.94
N GLN A 42 -2.33 22.34 -2.72
CA GLN A 42 -1.97 23.64 -2.15
C GLN A 42 -0.52 24.06 -2.44
N LEU A 43 0.26 23.21 -3.12
CA LEU A 43 1.67 23.52 -3.44
C LEU A 43 1.78 24.27 -4.76
N THR A 44 2.63 25.29 -4.79
CA THR A 44 3.02 25.94 -6.05
C THR A 44 3.76 24.95 -6.95
N GLN A 45 3.77 25.20 -8.26
CA GLN A 45 4.47 24.33 -9.20
C GLN A 45 5.99 24.24 -8.91
N SER A 46 6.60 25.34 -8.43
CA SER A 46 8.01 25.34 -8.05
C SER A 46 8.27 24.46 -6.83
N GLN A 47 7.40 24.50 -5.81
CA GLN A 47 7.51 23.63 -4.63
C GLN A 47 7.36 22.15 -5.00
N LYS A 48 6.42 21.82 -5.90
CA LYS A 48 6.25 20.46 -6.43
C LYS A 48 7.53 19.97 -7.11
N GLN A 49 8.10 20.81 -7.98
CA GLN A 49 9.32 20.47 -8.70
C GLN A 49 10.51 20.26 -7.76
N GLN A 50 10.69 21.12 -6.75
CA GLN A 50 11.77 20.99 -5.77
C GLN A 50 11.64 19.73 -4.92
N LEU A 51 10.43 19.42 -4.44
CA LEU A 51 10.17 18.19 -3.71
C LEU A 51 10.36 16.94 -4.59
N PHE A 52 9.97 16.99 -5.86
CA PHE A 52 10.26 15.92 -6.82
C PHE A 52 11.77 15.71 -6.98
N GLN A 53 12.54 16.78 -7.17
CA GLN A 53 14.00 16.69 -7.29
C GLN A 53 14.66 16.12 -6.03
N ALA A 54 14.20 16.51 -4.84
CA ALA A 54 14.68 15.94 -3.58
C ALA A 54 14.39 14.43 -3.49
N ARG A 55 13.15 14.01 -3.79
CA ARG A 55 12.75 12.59 -3.83
C ARG A 55 13.54 11.80 -4.88
N ARG A 56 13.76 12.37 -6.06
CA ARG A 56 14.56 11.75 -7.14
C ARG A 56 16.01 11.55 -6.70
N ARG A 57 16.66 12.59 -6.15
CA ARG A 57 18.04 12.51 -5.64
C ARG A 57 18.19 11.46 -4.54
N TRP A 58 17.27 11.45 -3.57
CA TRP A 58 17.21 10.38 -2.57
C TRP A 58 17.01 9.01 -3.21
N GLY A 59 16.06 8.91 -4.15
CA GLY A 59 15.76 7.70 -4.89
C GLY A 59 17.00 7.09 -5.55
N LEU A 60 17.82 7.92 -6.20
CA LEU A 60 19.05 7.49 -6.85
C LEU A 60 20.15 7.14 -5.85
N SER A 61 20.44 8.02 -4.89
CA SER A 61 21.51 7.82 -3.90
C SER A 61 21.27 6.62 -2.98
N SER A 62 20.02 6.35 -2.60
CA SER A 62 19.66 5.25 -1.72
C SER A 62 19.44 3.92 -2.45
N TYR A 63 19.67 3.84 -3.77
CA TYR A 63 19.35 2.66 -4.57
C TYR A 63 20.13 1.42 -4.11
N ASN A 64 21.44 1.54 -3.96
CA ASN A 64 22.29 0.43 -3.51
C ASN A 64 21.93 -0.04 -2.10
N GLN A 65 21.51 0.88 -1.22
CA GLN A 65 21.03 0.53 0.12
C GLN A 65 19.73 -0.28 0.08
N ARG A 66 18.76 0.09 -0.80
CA ARG A 66 17.54 -0.71 -1.03
C ARG A 66 17.89 -2.10 -1.56
N LEU A 67 18.82 -2.18 -2.52
CA LEU A 67 19.25 -3.45 -3.10
C LEU A 67 19.92 -4.33 -2.04
N ALA A 68 20.82 -3.78 -1.22
CA ALA A 68 21.47 -4.50 -0.13
C ALA A 68 20.46 -5.02 0.90
N LEU A 69 19.43 -4.22 1.21
CA LEU A 69 18.34 -4.64 2.10
C LEU A 69 17.55 -5.81 1.51
N LEU A 70 17.26 -5.81 0.20
CA LEU A 70 16.58 -6.94 -0.44
C LEU A 70 17.45 -8.20 -0.45
N LYS A 71 18.73 -8.08 -0.83
CA LYS A 71 19.68 -9.20 -0.86
C LYS A 71 19.90 -9.81 0.52
N SER A 72 20.06 -8.98 1.55
CA SER A 72 20.22 -9.46 2.94
C SER A 72 18.97 -10.18 3.44
N GLY A 73 17.77 -9.66 3.16
CA GLY A 73 16.51 -10.33 3.48
C GLY A 73 16.36 -11.69 2.81
N GLN A 74 16.64 -11.78 1.51
CA GLN A 74 16.64 -13.04 0.76
C GLN A 74 17.63 -14.04 1.38
N SER A 75 18.87 -13.61 1.60
CA SER A 75 19.92 -14.45 2.15
C SER A 75 19.62 -14.94 3.57
N CYS A 76 18.98 -14.12 4.41
CA CYS A 76 18.53 -14.53 5.74
C CYS A 76 17.49 -15.64 5.66
N LEU A 77 16.47 -15.48 4.80
CA LEU A 77 15.42 -16.47 4.63
C LEU A 77 15.94 -17.79 4.05
N GLN A 78 16.87 -17.74 3.09
CA GLN A 78 17.49 -18.94 2.53
C GLN A 78 18.28 -19.76 3.58
N ARG A 79 18.87 -19.10 4.57
CA ARG A 79 19.61 -19.76 5.67
C ARG A 79 18.73 -20.16 6.85
N ALA A 80 17.48 -19.71 6.90
CA ALA A 80 16.59 -20.01 8.01
C ALA A 80 16.14 -21.47 7.95
N GLN A 81 16.63 -22.28 8.89
CA GLN A 81 16.30 -23.71 8.98
C GLN A 81 15.05 -23.98 9.81
N THR A 82 14.53 -22.97 10.52
CA THR A 82 13.37 -23.11 11.40
C THR A 82 12.36 -21.98 11.19
N PRO A 83 11.08 -22.21 11.54
CA PRO A 83 10.06 -21.16 11.49
C PRO A 83 10.44 -19.92 12.31
N ASP A 84 11.05 -20.10 13.48
CA ASP A 84 11.42 -18.98 14.36
C ASP A 84 12.62 -18.18 13.83
N ALA A 85 13.57 -18.85 13.18
CA ALA A 85 14.63 -18.17 12.43
C ALA A 85 14.02 -17.33 11.28
N GLY A 86 13.03 -17.88 10.56
CA GLY A 86 12.29 -17.17 9.51
C GLY A 86 11.57 -15.93 10.04
N LYS A 87 10.85 -16.05 11.17
CA LYS A 87 10.21 -14.90 11.85
C LYS A 87 11.22 -13.82 12.23
N THR A 88 12.38 -14.22 12.73
CA THR A 88 13.46 -13.30 13.09
C THR A 88 13.98 -12.54 11.88
N CYS A 89 14.25 -13.23 10.76
CA CYS A 89 14.63 -12.60 9.50
C CYS A 89 13.59 -11.55 9.04
N MET A 90 12.30 -11.91 9.07
CA MET A 90 11.23 -10.99 8.69
C MET A 90 11.16 -9.75 9.59
N LYS A 91 11.33 -9.92 10.92
CA LYS A 91 11.35 -8.80 11.87
C LYS A 91 12.51 -7.85 11.60
N GLN A 92 13.72 -8.38 11.40
CA GLN A 92 14.91 -7.60 11.08
C GLN A 92 14.74 -6.85 9.75
N GLN A 93 14.21 -7.52 8.73
CA GLN A 93 13.92 -6.91 7.43
C GLN A 93 12.92 -5.76 7.54
N LYS A 94 11.85 -5.94 8.34
CA LYS A 94 10.85 -4.90 8.62
C LYS A 94 11.48 -3.69 9.31
N GLN A 95 12.34 -3.91 10.31
CA GLN A 95 13.05 -2.84 11.01
C GLN A 95 14.03 -2.09 10.09
N ALA A 96 14.78 -2.81 9.27
CA ALA A 96 15.69 -2.21 8.30
C ALA A 96 14.92 -1.35 7.28
N ARG A 97 13.77 -1.84 6.80
CA ARG A 97 12.91 -1.08 5.88
C ARG A 97 12.37 0.18 6.54
N ARG A 98 11.94 0.10 7.81
CA ARG A 98 11.48 1.28 8.57
C ARG A 98 12.57 2.34 8.67
N ARG A 99 13.80 1.94 9.01
CA ARG A 99 14.94 2.87 9.06
C ARG A 99 15.20 3.55 7.72
N LEU A 100 15.13 2.81 6.62
CA LEU A 100 15.31 3.38 5.28
C LEU A 100 14.20 4.37 4.89
N MET A 101 12.96 4.07 5.25
CA MET A 101 11.83 4.99 5.04
C MET A 101 11.98 6.26 5.88
N GLU A 102 12.48 6.13 7.10
CA GLU A 102 12.75 7.26 7.99
C GLU A 102 13.84 8.18 7.41
N GLN A 103 14.93 7.62 6.88
CA GLN A 103 15.95 8.40 6.19
C GLN A 103 15.37 9.18 5.00
N GLY A 104 14.56 8.52 4.16
CA GLY A 104 13.90 9.19 3.04
C GLY A 104 12.94 10.29 3.48
N ARG A 105 12.21 10.08 4.58
CA ARG A 105 11.35 11.09 5.19
C ARG A 105 12.15 12.28 5.68
N GLN A 106 13.30 12.07 6.34
CA GLN A 106 14.16 13.16 6.80
C GLN A 106 14.63 14.03 5.64
N VAL A 107 15.04 13.43 4.51
CA VAL A 107 15.42 14.18 3.30
C VAL A 107 14.25 15.02 2.77
N VAL A 108 13.06 14.43 2.65
CA VAL A 108 11.88 15.16 2.17
C VAL A 108 11.45 16.23 3.17
N ASN A 109 11.51 15.97 4.47
CA ASN A 109 11.15 16.93 5.52
C ASN A 109 12.13 18.09 5.60
N ALA A 110 13.42 17.86 5.36
CA ALA A 110 14.40 18.93 5.24
C ALA A 110 14.05 19.86 4.07
N GLU A 111 13.71 19.30 2.90
CA GLU A 111 13.27 20.10 1.75
C GLU A 111 11.95 20.83 2.04
N ARG A 112 10.99 20.17 2.69
CA ARG A 112 9.72 20.82 3.10
C ARG A 112 9.97 22.00 4.01
N ARG A 113 10.81 21.87 5.04
CA ARG A 113 11.16 22.98 5.94
C ARG A 113 11.81 24.14 5.19
N ARG A 114 12.74 23.85 4.28
CA ARG A 114 13.37 24.86 3.41
C ARG A 114 12.36 25.63 2.56
N LEU A 115 11.30 24.96 2.13
CA LEU A 115 10.20 25.53 1.33
C LEU A 115 9.09 26.18 2.17
N GLY A 116 9.25 26.29 3.50
CA GLY A 116 8.23 26.82 4.41
C GLY A 116 7.03 25.90 4.61
N LEU A 117 7.16 24.61 4.26
CA LEU A 117 6.09 23.62 4.36
C LEU A 117 6.19 22.83 5.67
N THR A 118 5.03 22.48 6.24
CA THR A 118 4.95 21.60 7.41
C THR A 118 5.56 20.23 7.10
N PRO A 119 6.43 19.68 7.97
CA PRO A 119 7.02 18.36 7.78
C PRO A 119 5.95 17.26 7.81
N LEU A 120 6.22 16.16 7.10
CA LEU A 120 5.40 14.95 7.15
C LEU A 120 5.56 14.29 8.52
N ARG A 121 4.45 14.07 9.23
CA ARG A 121 4.40 13.36 10.52
C ARG A 121 4.69 11.87 10.35
N ASP A 122 5.36 11.28 11.32
CA ASP A 122 5.63 9.84 11.35
C ASP A 122 4.35 9.06 11.14
N PHE A 123 4.28 8.33 10.03
CA PHE A 123 3.22 7.36 9.80
C PHE A 123 3.57 6.13 10.64
N TRP A 124 3.31 6.21 11.94
CA TRP A 124 3.11 5.02 12.72
C TRP A 124 1.89 4.34 12.11
N TRP A 125 2.11 3.20 11.47
CA TRP A 125 1.05 2.24 11.20
C TRP A 125 0.44 1.92 12.58
N GLN A 126 -0.57 2.68 13.00
CA GLN A 126 -1.40 2.33 14.15
C GLN A 126 -1.92 0.94 13.80
N GLY A 127 -1.49 -0.03 14.60
CA GLY A 127 -1.89 -1.41 14.45
C GLY A 127 -3.37 -1.52 14.71
N GLN A 128 -4.20 -1.33 13.69
CA GLN A 128 -5.53 -1.92 13.65
C GLN A 128 -5.42 -3.26 12.92
N GLY A 129 -4.64 -4.16 13.54
CA GLY A 129 -4.72 -5.59 13.32
C GLY A 129 -5.55 -6.15 14.46
N ARG A 130 -6.76 -6.61 14.12
CA ARG A 130 -7.75 -7.33 14.93
C ARG A 130 -7.17 -8.03 16.16
N GLY A 131 -7.76 -7.74 17.33
CA GLY A 131 -7.93 -8.73 18.38
C GLY A 131 -8.99 -9.75 17.97
#